data_AF-A0A843LCA6-F1
#
_entry.id   AF-A0A843LCA6-F1
#
_cell.length_a   1.000
_cell.length_b   1.000
_cell.length_c   1.000
_cell.angle_alpha   90.00
_cell.angle_beta   90.00
_cell.angle_gamma   90.00
#
_symmetry.space_group_name_H-M   'P 1'
#
loop_
_entity.id
_entity.type
_entity.pdbx_description
1 polymer ?
#
loop_
_entity_poly.entity_id
_entity_poly.type
_entity_poly.pdbx_seq_one_letter_code
_entity_poly.pdbx_strand_id
1 'polypeptide(L)' 'MNLRVLEVLAAIGCLVLFIVLLVMLPGLMTGMEGLAYIAALVAFIAALSTAGYMIDKKAA' A
#
# COMPACT_ATOMS: atom_id res chain seq x y z
N MET A 1 11.37 10.37 16.07
CA MET A 1 11.62 8.93 15.89
C MET A 1 12.84 8.77 15.00
N ASN A 2 13.60 7.68 15.17
CA ASN A 2 14.68 7.35 14.25
C ASN A 2 14.09 7.08 12.86
N LEU A 3 14.63 7.70 11.80
CA LEU A 3 14.13 7.66 10.42
C LEU A 3 13.93 6.22 9.92
N ARG A 4 14.83 5.32 10.31
CA ARG A 4 14.72 3.88 10.01
C ARG A 4 13.46 3.23 10.56
N VAL A 5 12.99 3.66 11.74
CA VAL A 5 11.77 3.10 12.33
C VAL A 5 10.55 3.54 11.53
N LEU A 6 10.55 4.77 11.01
CA LEU A 6 9.47 5.27 10.15
C LEU A 6 9.40 4.50 8.83
N GLU A 7 10.55 4.21 8.21
CA GLU A 7 10.64 3.37 7.00
C GLU A 7 10.08 1.97 7.22
N VAL A 8 10.49 1.31 8.30
CA VAL A 8 9.98 -0.03 8.64
C VAL A 8 8.48 0.00 8.90
N LEU A 9 7.99 1.00 9.65
CA LEU A 9 6.56 1.11 9.95
C LEU A 9 5.74 1.37 8.68
N ALA A 10 6.25 2.20 7.77
CA ALA A 10 5.60 2.49 6.50
C ALA A 10 5.56 1.27 5.58
N ALA A 11 6.65 0.50 5.52
CA ALA A 11 6.71 -0.75 4.76
C ALA A 11 5.71 -1.78 5.29
N ILE A 12 5.66 -1.98 6.62
CA ILE A 12 4.70 -2.87 7.26
C ILE A 12 3.27 -2.39 7.02
N GLY A 13 3.02 -1.08 7.16
CA GLY A 13 1.71 -0.48 6.91
C GLY A 13 1.22 -0.69 5.47
N CYS A 14 2.09 -0.47 4.48
CA CYS A 14 1.77 -0.72 3.09
C CYS A 14 1.51 -2.21 2.81
N LEU A 15 2.27 -3.12 3.43
CA LEU A 15 2.08 -4.56 3.28
C LEU A 15 0.73 -5.01 3.85
N VAL A 16 0.36 -4.55 5.05
CA VAL A 16 -0.96 -4.84 5.64
C VAL A 16 -2.07 -4.30 4.75
N LEU A 17 -1.95 -3.05 4.28
CA LEU A 17 -2.91 -2.44 3.37
C LEU A 17 -3.09 -3.25 2.08
N PHE A 18 -1.99 -3.75 1.51
CA PHE A 18 -2.04 -4.58 0.31
C PHE A 18 -2.78 -5.89 0.53
N ILE A 19 -2.48 -6.58 1.63
CA ILE A 19 -3.15 -7.84 1.99
C ILE A 19 -4.65 -7.61 2.16
N VAL A 20 -5.04 -6.54 2.85
CA VAL A 20 -6.45 -6.18 3.02
C VAL A 20 -7.13 -5.94 1.67
N LEU A 21 -6.48 -5.21 0.75
CA LEU A 21 -7.02 -4.97 -0.59
C LEU A 21 -7.14 -6.28 -1.39
N LEU A 22 -6.16 -7.18 -1.33
CA LEU A 22 -6.21 -8.47 -2.03
C LEU A 22 -7.35 -9.37 -1.54
N VAL A 23 -7.68 -9.32 -0.26
CA VAL A 23 -8.73 -10.18 0.32
C VAL A 23 -10.12 -9.56 0.15
N MET A 24 -10.25 -8.26 0.42
CA MET A 24 -11.57 -7.61 0.48
C MET A 24 -12.08 -7.18 -0.90
N LEU A 25 -11.20 -6.66 -1.75
CA LEU A 25 -11.61 -5.99 -2.99
C LEU A 25 -12.24 -6.97 -4.03
N PRO A 26 -11.71 -8.18 -4.23
CA PRO A 26 -12.36 -9.15 -5.13
C PRO A 26 -13.76 -9.56 -4.66
N GLY A 27 -13.96 -9.68 -3.34
CA GLY A 27 -15.27 -9.98 -2.76
C GLY A 27 -16.30 -8.86 -2.96
N LEU A 28 -15.84 -7.62 -3.14
CA LEU A 28 -16.69 -6.46 -3.44
C LEU A 28 -16.95 -6.28 -4.95
N MET A 29 -16.10 -6.87 -5.81
CA MET A 29 -16.16 -6.75 -7.27
C MET A 29 -16.42 -8.12 -7.92
N THR A 30 -17.42 -8.86 -7.41
CA THR A 30 -17.80 -10.18 -7.92
C THR A 30 -18.14 -10.13 -9.41
N GLY A 31 -17.56 -11.05 -10.20
CA GLY A 31 -17.66 -11.06 -11.66
C GLY A 31 -16.62 -10.20 -12.38
N MET A 32 -15.77 -9.47 -11.65
CA MET A 32 -14.65 -8.67 -12.16
C MET A 32 -13.38 -8.85 -11.31
N GLU A 33 -13.15 -10.06 -10.80
CA GLU A 33 -12.11 -10.35 -9.81
C GLU A 33 -10.70 -9.99 -10.34
N GLY A 34 -10.45 -10.24 -11.64
CA GLY A 34 -9.19 -9.88 -12.28
C GLY A 34 -8.89 -8.38 -12.22
N LEU A 35 -9.90 -7.54 -12.45
CA LEU A 35 -9.75 -6.08 -12.36
C LEU A 35 -9.57 -5.61 -10.91
N ALA A 36 -10.19 -6.31 -9.95
CA ALA A 36 -10.00 -6.02 -8.53
C ALA A 36 -8.53 -6.19 -8.11
N TYR A 37 -7.85 -7.26 -8.56
CA TYR A 37 -6.43 -7.45 -8.26
C TYR A 37 -5.53 -6.37 -8.89
N ILE A 38 -5.86 -5.92 -10.10
CA ILE A 38 -5.14 -4.82 -10.75
C ILE A 38 -5.35 -3.51 -9.97
N ALA A 39 -6.58 -3.22 -9.57
CA ALA A 39 -6.89 -2.04 -8.76
C ALA A 39 -6.18 -2.06 -7.41
N ALA A 40 -6.12 -3.23 -6.74
CA ALA A 40 -5.38 -3.42 -5.50
C ALA A 40 -3.88 -3.15 -5.69
N LEU A 41 -3.28 -3.63 -6.78
CA LEU A 41 -1.88 -3.35 -7.12
C LEU A 41 -1.62 -1.87 -7.36
N VAL A 42 -2.47 -1.20 -8.14
CA VAL A 42 -2.34 0.24 -8.43
C VAL A 42 -2.43 1.06 -7.13
N ALA A 43 -3.41 0.75 -6.27
CA ALA A 43 -3.57 1.42 -4.97
C ALA A 43 -2.36 1.20 -4.05
N PHE A 44 -1.81 -0.02 -4.03
CA PHE A 44 -0.62 -0.34 -3.24
C PHE A 44 0.63 0.41 -3.71
N ILE A 45 0.87 0.46 -5.02
CA ILE A 45 2.01 1.20 -5.60
C ILE A 45 1.87 2.69 -5.29
N ALA A 46 0.67 3.25 -5.42
CA ALA A 46 0.40 4.65 -5.08
C ALA A 46 0.66 4.94 -3.59
N ALA A 47 0.23 4.04 -2.70
CA ALA A 47 0.48 4.16 -1.27
C ALA A 47 1.98 4.10 -0.93
N LEU A 48 2.72 3.14 -1.50
CA LEU A 48 4.18 3.01 -1.32
C LEU A 48 4.92 4.25 -1.81
N SER A 49 4.56 4.74 -3.01
CA SER A 49 5.16 5.95 -3.59
C SER A 49 4.93 7.16 -2.68
N THR A 50 3.70 7.34 -2.20
CA THR A 50 3.35 8.45 -1.29
C THR A 50 4.10 8.34 0.05
N ALA A 51 4.16 7.14 0.62
CA ALA A 51 4.88 6.89 1.87
C ALA A 51 6.38 7.16 1.73
N GLY A 52 7.00 6.68 0.64
CA GLY A 52 8.40 6.94 0.33
C GLY A 52 8.67 8.44 0.17
N TYR A 53 7.85 9.15 -0.61
CA TYR A 53 7.98 10.60 -0.80
C TYR A 53 7.85 11.38 0.52
N MET A 54 6.90 11.00 1.38
CA MET A 54 6.73 11.65 2.68
C MET A 54 7.92 11.43 3.61
N ILE A 55 8.53 10.25 3.59
CA ILE A 55 9.73 9.93 4.38
C ILE A 55 10.93 10.71 3.85
N ASP A 56 11.11 10.74 2.53
CA ASP A 56 12.19 11.48 1.87
C ASP A 56 12.14 12.97 2.24
N LYS A 57 10.94 13.58 2.18
CA LYS A 57 10.71 14.97 2.61
C LYS A 57 11.00 15.23 4.10
N LYS A 58 11.00 14.20 4.95
CA LYS A 58 11.36 14.31 6.37
C LYS A 58 12.86 14.08 6.62
N ALA A 59 13.55 13.48 5.65
CA ALA A 59 14.99 13.21 5.69
C ALA A 59 15.84 14.36 5.12
N ALA A 60 15.30 15.05 4.10
CA ALA A 60 15.85 16.28 3.53
C ALA A 60 15.58 17.51 4.41
#